data_AF-A0A5D8QF01-F1
#
_entry.id   AF-A0A5D8QF01-F1
#
_cell.length_a   1.000
_cell.length_b   1.000
_cell.length_c   1.000
_cell.angle_alpha   90.00
_cell.angle_beta   90.00
_cell.angle_gamma   90.00
#
_symmetry.space_group_name_H-M   'P 1'
#
loop_
_entity.id
_entity.type
_entity.pdbx_description
1 polymer ?
#
loop_
_entity_poly.entity_id
_entity_poly.type
_entity_poly.pdbx_seq_one_letter_code
_entity_poly.pdbx_strand_id
1 'polypeptide(L)' 'MRKNEITAVERGDALGVSLKYALAYLEYFGKIKITRRNGDFRILIRGEKT' A
#
# COMPACT_ATOMS: atom_id res chain seq x y z
N MET A 1 -1.37 7.44 12.09
CA MET A 1 -1.74 6.51 11.00
C MET A 1 -3.21 6.68 10.68
N ARG A 2 -3.54 7.04 9.43
CA ARG A 2 -4.93 6.91 8.94
C ARG A 2 -5.20 5.42 8.78
N LYS A 3 -6.28 4.91 9.38
CA LYS A 3 -6.52 3.47 9.60
C LYS A 3 -6.52 2.62 8.31
N ASN A 4 -6.70 3.25 7.14
CA ASN A 4 -6.91 2.58 5.85
C ASN A 4 -5.94 3.02 4.74
N GLU A 5 -4.89 3.78 5.04
CA GLU A 5 -3.93 4.28 4.05
C GLU A 5 -2.52 3.72 4.31
N ILE A 6 -1.77 3.43 3.25
CA ILE A 6 -0.37 3.01 3.32
C ILE A 6 0.48 3.72 2.27
N THR A 7 1.61 4.25 2.69
CA THR A 7 2.65 4.79 1.81
C THR A 7 3.74 3.74 1.52
N ALA A 8 4.53 3.97 0.47
CA ALA A 8 5.64 3.08 0.13
C ALA A 8 6.76 3.10 1.19
N VAL A 9 6.97 4.24 1.85
CA VAL A 9 7.95 4.39 2.93
C VAL A 9 7.53 3.56 4.14
N GLU A 10 6.30 3.75 4.63
CA GLU A 10 5.76 2.97 5.76
C GLU A 10 5.79 1.46 5.46
N ARG A 11 5.53 1.07 4.21
CA ARG A 11 5.60 -0.35 3.82
C ARG A 11 7.03 -0.89 3.80
N GLY A 12 8.00 -0.08 3.38
CA GLY A 12 9.42 -0.42 3.39
C GLY A 12 9.91 -0.64 4.81
N ASP A 13 9.62 0.33 5.70
CA ASP A 13 9.99 0.27 7.12
C ASP A 13 9.36 -0.95 7.81
N ALA A 14 8.08 -1.23 7.55
CA ALA A 14 7.39 -2.37 8.15
C ALA A 14 7.92 -3.75 7.70
N LEU A 15 8.50 -3.83 6.50
CA LEU A 15 9.06 -5.06 5.96
C LEU A 15 10.59 -5.17 6.13
N GLY A 16 11.26 -4.10 6.59
CA GLY A 16 12.71 -4.02 6.63
C GLY A 16 13.35 -4.06 5.23
N VAL A 17 12.67 -3.56 4.21
CA VAL A 17 13.14 -3.58 2.81
C VAL A 17 13.29 -2.18 2.26
N SER A 18 14.15 -2.02 1.24
CA SER A 18 14.30 -0.75 0.56
C SER A 18 13.03 -0.32 -0.18
N LEU A 19 12.90 0.98 -0.42
CA LEU A 19 11.76 1.59 -1.10
C LEU A 19 11.47 0.95 -2.47
N LYS A 20 12.51 0.51 -3.19
CA LYS A 20 12.40 -0.17 -4.48
C LYS A 20 11.53 -1.43 -4.38
N TYR A 21 11.76 -2.26 -3.36
CA TYR A 21 11.01 -3.50 -3.18
C TYR A 21 9.61 -3.25 -2.62
N ALA A 22 9.46 -2.26 -1.73
CA ALA A 22 8.16 -1.84 -1.21
C ALA A 22 7.23 -1.34 -2.35
N LEU A 23 7.77 -0.55 -3.28
CA LEU A 23 7.02 -0.09 -4.46
C LEU A 23 6.56 -1.24 -5.34
N ALA A 24 7.45 -2.18 -5.66
CA ALA A 24 7.12 -3.35 -6.48
C ALA A 24 6.00 -4.20 -5.83
N TYR A 25 6.07 -4.39 -4.51
CA TYR A 25 5.02 -5.10 -3.75
C TYR A 25 3.67 -4.40 -3.83
N LEU A 26 3.66 -3.08 -3.65
CA LEU A 26 2.43 -2.30 -3.68
C LEU A 26 1.85 -2.15 -5.10
N GLU A 27 2.68 -2.17 -6.14
CA GLU A 27 2.23 -2.27 -7.53
C GLU A 27 1.57 -3.61 -7.81
N TYR A 28 2.17 -4.70 -7.32
CA TYR A 28 1.57 -6.03 -7.40
C TYR A 28 0.20 -6.06 -6.71
N PHE A 29 0.06 -5.52 -5.50
CA PHE A 29 -1.22 -5.42 -4.80
C PHE A 29 -2.26 -4.57 -5.55
N GLY A 30 -1.83 -3.57 -6.31
CA GLY A 30 -2.68 -2.86 -7.26
C GLY A 30 -3.18 -3.76 -8.38
N LYS A 31 -2.28 -4.53 -9.01
CA LYS A 31 -2.62 -5.45 -10.11
C LYS A 31 -3.65 -6.51 -9.69
N ILE A 32 -3.51 -7.07 -8.49
CA ILE A 32 -4.44 -8.08 -7.96
C ILE A 32 -5.64 -7.47 -7.20
N LYS A 33 -5.83 -6.14 -7.28
CA LYS A 33 -6.97 -5.42 -6.70
C LYS A 33 -7.14 -5.59 -5.19
N ILE A 34 -6.03 -5.66 -4.45
CA ILE A 34 -6.02 -5.58 -2.97
C ILE A 34 -5.99 -4.11 -2.54
N THR A 35 -5.19 -3.28 -3.21
CA THR A 35 -5.04 -1.85 -2.90
C THR A 35 -5.36 -0.97 -4.11
N ARG A 36 -5.85 0.24 -3.88
CA ARG A 36 -6.02 1.28 -4.90
C ARG A 36 -5.10 2.46 -4.62
N ARG A 37 -4.48 3.02 -5.66
CA ARG A 37 -3.70 4.26 -5.54
C ARG A 37 -4.62 5.47 -5.42
N ASN A 38 -4.34 6.32 -4.44
CA ASN A 38 -4.99 7.61 -4.24
C ASN A 38 -3.90 8.67 -4.00
N GLY A 39 -3.45 9.33 -5.06
CA GLY A 39 -2.30 10.23 -5.02
C GLY A 39 -1.01 9.52 -4.59
N ASP A 40 -0.46 9.96 -3.46
CA ASP A 40 0.81 9.47 -2.88
C ASP A 40 0.63 8.29 -1.92
N PHE A 41 -0.61 7.95 -1.58
CA PHE A 41 -0.94 6.85 -0.69
C PHE A 41 -1.76 5.77 -1.42
N ARG A 42 -1.84 4.59 -0.81
CA ARG A 42 -2.67 3.49 -1.27
C ARG A 42 -3.69 3.11 -0.20
N ILE A 43 -4.92 2.82 -0.62
CA ILE A 43 -6.00 2.38 0.25
C ILE A 43 -6.31 0.90 0.03
N LEU A 44 -6.71 0.18 1.07
CA LEU A 44 -7.20 -1.19 0.95
C LEU A 44 -8.62 -1.21 0.38
N ILE A 45 -8.85 -2.00 -0.67
CA ILE A 45 -10.15 -2.07 -1.36
C ILE A 45 -11.19 -2.82 -0.50
N ARG A 46 -10.75 -3.77 0.34
CA ARG A 46 -11.65 -4.64 1.13
C ARG A 46 -12.01 -4.08 2.52
N GLY A 47 -11.89 -2.76 2.72
CA GLY A 47 -12.27 -2.07 3.96
C GLY A 47 -13.49 -1.14 3.84
N GLU A 48 -14.04 -0.94 2.64
CA GLU A 48 -15.19 -0.03 2.39
C GLU A 48 -16.56 -0.67 2.70
N LYS A 49 -16.61 -1.77 3.45
CA LYS A 49 -17.85 -2.37 3.95
C LYS A 49 -17.86 -2.40 5.47
N THR A 50 -18.06 -1.26 6.12
CA THR A 50 -18.81 -1.18 7.39
C THR A 50 -19.34 0.24 7.55
#